data_AF-A0A382CQR4-F1
#
_entry.id   AF-A0A382CQR4-F1
#
_cell.length_a   1.000
_cell.length_b   1.000
_cell.length_c   1.000
_cell.angle_alpha   90.00
_cell.angle_beta   90.00
_cell.angle_gamma   90.00
#
_symmetry.space_group_name_H-M   'P 1'
#
loop_
_entity.id
_entity.type
_entity.pdbx_description
1 polymer ?
#
loop_
_entity_poly.entity_id
_entity_poly.type
_entity_poly.pdbx_seq_one_letter_code
_entity_poly.pdbx_strand_id
1 'polypeptide(L)'
;MEQIIKILQSILYTLPLIAEEGEYREKISRNELCKILKEQTLVSNDAIKAVVELVELQWAKAGLLDPFELELGNWQFISFPASLGARSWLEVMTDKDGVWFPSGWWADLANTETHRELLLKLEQFRLKGNSSGDPHPIRQVYVAWGLIKLDEHLLFLEREDRTREGIPHFVLPGGRLNIHDLSSNLKGLDSSEYLKILQSVSSQKAIDSLPQALKRELEEELELENSEYSIGESFNLDPYMKLEGAGANHAYTCYEISLFPISLNLEGFNRLARMNQPISHNWFTLQEAAIAQKGDKRAFIDAWQEHHGRNKEKLLNQLKELPESFEDSFHFSEMVDIPIELGDSFKCGPTGSNERPCFVDLDHDELEILLAMAWHRLHGKNFPLKSRKSVYLSLSGWIEVKDKELLELLKSLQLKLNDSELPLIESYDRNWFRLSVPRENLFFNGEFFTYNLIKPRPDRWDLQLFTEVRDSKMGKLPKIVFTYPLHAENMYLYLKSVENGEEDEEIYSDQNNMMRNHLDPLCKQAGLRKLVRTSGGLREIICLPNNP
;
A
#
# COMPACT_ATOMS: atom_id res chain seq x y z
N MET A 1 51.31 6.65 -17.22
CA MET A 1 50.99 5.35 -16.59
C MET A 1 52.26 4.60 -16.17
N GLU A 2 53.21 4.31 -17.07
CA GLU A 2 54.45 3.59 -16.71
C GLU A 2 55.29 4.22 -15.58
N GLN A 3 55.42 5.55 -15.56
CA GLN A 3 56.13 6.25 -14.48
C GLN A 3 55.43 6.09 -13.12
N ILE A 4 54.09 6.05 -13.09
CA ILE A 4 53.31 5.84 -11.87
C ILE A 4 53.54 4.40 -11.37
N ILE A 5 53.49 3.41 -12.26
CA ILE A 5 53.77 2.00 -11.91
C ILE A 5 55.18 1.85 -11.30
N LYS A 6 56.19 2.49 -11.89
CA LYS A 6 57.56 2.49 -11.33
C LYS A 6 57.62 3.09 -9.92
N ILE A 7 56.88 4.17 -9.66
CA ILE A 7 56.79 4.77 -8.33
C ILE A 7 56.10 3.80 -7.36
N LEU A 8 54.96 3.22 -7.72
CA LEU A 8 54.23 2.27 -6.87
C LEU A 8 55.04 1.01 -6.56
N GLN A 9 55.81 0.49 -7.53
CA GLN A 9 56.74 -0.62 -7.32
C GLN A 9 57.82 -0.26 -6.30
N SER A 10 58.41 0.93 -6.45
CA SER A 10 59.42 1.44 -5.53
C SER A 10 58.83 1.71 -4.12
N ILE A 11 57.57 2.17 -4.02
CA ILE A 11 56.83 2.27 -2.75
C ILE A 11 56.69 0.89 -2.09
N LEU A 12 56.25 -0.13 -2.84
CA LEU A 12 56.05 -1.49 -2.33
C LEU A 12 57.31 -2.07 -1.65
N TYR A 13 58.49 -1.83 -2.24
CA TYR A 13 59.78 -2.25 -1.66
C TYR A 13 60.26 -1.40 -0.48
N THR A 14 59.68 -0.21 -0.28
CA THR A 14 60.09 0.76 0.76
C THR A 14 59.05 0.87 1.89
N LEU A 15 58.06 -0.02 1.92
CA LEU A 15 57.02 0.00 2.97
C LEU A 15 57.60 -0.36 4.34
N PRO A 16 57.16 0.34 5.42
CA PRO A 16 57.59 0.02 6.77
C PRO A 16 57.21 -1.42 7.14
N LEU A 17 58.11 -2.11 7.85
CA LEU A 17 57.86 -3.46 8.33
C LEU A 17 57.07 -3.44 9.64
N ILE A 18 56.27 -4.48 9.85
CA ILE A 18 55.53 -4.72 11.08
C ILE A 18 55.52 -6.22 11.35
N ALA A 19 55.74 -6.60 12.61
CA ALA A 19 55.73 -8.01 13.00
C ALA A 19 54.29 -8.55 13.09
N GLU A 20 54.12 -9.83 12.76
CA GLU A 20 52.84 -10.54 12.94
C GLU A 20 52.50 -10.73 14.42
N GLU A 21 53.52 -10.97 15.25
CA GLU A 21 53.41 -11.10 16.70
C GLU A 21 54.23 -10.02 17.42
N GLY A 22 53.68 -9.49 18.51
CA GLY A 22 54.30 -8.44 19.32
C GLY A 22 54.03 -7.01 18.83
N GLU A 23 54.66 -6.03 19.47
CA GLU A 23 54.44 -4.59 19.22
C GLU A 23 55.51 -3.96 18.31
N TYR A 24 56.29 -4.77 17.59
CA TYR A 24 57.39 -4.28 16.74
C TYR A 24 56.88 -3.69 15.43
N ARG A 25 57.10 -2.38 15.25
CA ARG A 25 56.64 -1.62 14.07
C ARG A 25 57.71 -0.63 13.66
N GLU A 26 58.03 -0.61 12.37
CA GLU A 26 58.87 0.42 11.78
C GLU A 26 58.02 1.63 11.36
N LYS A 27 58.71 2.72 11.01
CA LYS A 27 58.09 3.87 10.36
C LYS A 27 59.06 4.51 9.38
N ILE A 28 58.53 5.17 8.37
CA ILE A 28 59.31 5.94 7.40
C ILE A 28 58.72 7.33 7.24
N SER A 29 59.54 8.38 7.23
CA SER A 29 59.04 9.73 7.02
C SER A 29 58.68 9.97 5.55
N ARG A 30 57.65 10.78 5.28
CA ARG A 30 57.24 11.13 3.90
C ARG A 30 58.38 11.74 3.08
N ASN A 31 59.22 12.55 3.73
CA ASN A 31 60.38 13.18 3.09
C ASN A 31 61.46 12.15 2.70
N GLU A 32 61.72 11.19 3.59
CA GLU A 32 62.66 10.11 3.32
C GLU A 32 62.15 9.19 2.22
N LEU A 33 60.87 8.80 2.27
CA LEU A 33 60.23 8.04 1.20
C LEU A 33 60.38 8.77 -0.14
N CYS A 34 59.98 10.04 -0.24
CA CYS A 34 60.14 10.83 -1.48
C CYS A 34 61.59 10.86 -1.99
N LYS A 35 62.58 10.98 -1.09
CA LYS A 35 63.99 10.98 -1.46
C LYS A 35 64.41 9.64 -2.05
N ILE A 36 64.07 8.53 -1.40
CA ILE A 36 64.36 7.17 -1.87
C ILE A 36 63.70 6.93 -3.24
N LEU A 37 62.43 7.29 -3.40
CA LEU A 37 61.70 7.14 -4.66
C LEU A 37 62.35 7.96 -5.79
N LYS A 38 62.85 9.17 -5.49
CA LYS A 38 63.53 10.02 -6.49
C LYS A 38 64.84 9.39 -6.97
N GLU A 39 65.61 8.83 -6.05
CA GLU A 39 66.88 8.14 -6.34
C GLU A 39 66.63 6.84 -7.13
N GLN A 40 65.59 6.07 -6.79
CA GLN A 40 65.30 4.77 -7.41
C GLN A 40 64.59 4.87 -8.77
N THR A 41 63.73 5.87 -8.99
CA THR A 41 62.86 5.92 -10.18
C THR A 41 63.31 6.92 -11.24
N LEU A 42 64.12 7.92 -10.88
CA LEU A 42 64.49 9.07 -11.71
C LEU A 42 63.29 9.85 -12.27
N VAL A 43 62.12 9.74 -11.63
CA VAL A 43 60.90 10.48 -11.98
C VAL A 43 60.93 11.88 -11.35
N SER A 44 60.18 12.82 -11.91
CA SER A 44 60.07 14.18 -11.36
C SER A 44 59.53 14.17 -9.92
N ASN A 45 60.04 15.09 -9.11
CA ASN A 45 59.69 15.21 -7.70
C ASN A 45 58.19 15.47 -7.49
N ASP A 46 57.56 16.25 -8.37
CA ASP A 46 56.14 16.59 -8.28
C ASP A 46 55.25 15.37 -8.54
N ALA A 47 55.62 14.52 -9.50
CA ALA A 47 54.90 13.28 -9.77
C ALA A 47 55.03 12.27 -8.62
N ILE A 48 56.23 12.17 -8.02
CA ILE A 48 56.46 11.32 -6.83
C ILE A 48 55.56 11.79 -5.68
N LYS A 49 55.56 13.08 -5.36
CA LYS A 49 54.73 13.64 -4.29
C LYS A 49 53.25 13.39 -4.52
N ALA A 50 52.74 13.65 -5.72
CA ALA A 50 51.33 13.42 -6.05
C ALA A 50 50.92 11.94 -5.87
N VAL A 51 51.77 10.98 -6.27
CA VAL A 51 51.49 9.55 -6.08
C VAL A 51 51.56 9.16 -4.61
N VAL A 52 52.57 9.62 -3.87
CA VAL A 52 52.71 9.37 -2.43
C VAL A 52 51.51 9.94 -1.67
N GLU A 53 51.10 11.17 -1.93
CA GLU A 53 49.94 11.82 -1.30
C GLU A 53 48.63 11.08 -1.63
N LEU A 54 48.47 10.58 -2.86
CA LEU A 54 47.29 9.79 -3.24
C LEU A 54 47.23 8.46 -2.48
N VAL A 55 48.34 7.72 -2.41
CA VAL A 55 48.44 6.45 -1.67
C VAL A 55 48.22 6.69 -0.18
N GLU A 56 48.85 7.73 0.38
CA GLU A 56 48.68 8.14 1.77
C GLU A 56 47.22 8.45 2.09
N LEU A 57 46.56 9.27 1.25
CA LEU A 57 45.16 9.62 1.41
C LEU A 57 44.27 8.37 1.39
N GLN A 58 44.48 7.48 0.43
CA GLN A 58 43.71 6.26 0.31
C GLN A 58 43.87 5.37 1.55
N TRP A 59 45.10 5.15 1.99
CA TRP A 59 45.39 4.27 3.13
C TRP A 59 44.96 4.86 4.47
N ALA A 60 45.05 6.18 4.61
CA ALA A 60 44.48 6.89 5.75
C ALA A 60 42.96 6.71 5.81
N LYS A 61 42.25 6.88 4.69
CA LYS A 61 40.79 6.68 4.63
C LYS A 61 40.36 5.22 4.77
N ALA A 62 41.21 4.27 4.40
CA ALA A 62 41.01 2.85 4.64
C ALA A 62 41.39 2.40 6.07
N GLY A 63 41.96 3.29 6.90
CA GLY A 63 42.36 2.98 8.27
C GLY A 63 43.59 2.06 8.37
N LEU A 64 44.49 2.09 7.38
CA LEU A 64 45.66 1.21 7.34
C LEU A 64 46.88 1.79 8.06
N LEU A 65 46.99 3.12 8.09
CA LEU A 65 48.09 3.84 8.73
C LEU A 65 47.71 4.28 10.15
N ASP A 66 48.72 4.36 11.03
CA ASP A 66 48.56 4.93 12.36
C ASP A 66 48.28 6.45 12.27
N PRO A 67 47.13 6.94 12.77
CA PRO A 67 46.76 8.35 12.64
C PRO A 67 47.74 9.33 13.28
N PHE A 68 48.33 8.96 14.43
CA PHE A 68 49.24 9.84 15.16
C PHE A 68 50.57 9.98 14.41
N GLU A 69 51.13 8.87 13.95
CA GLU A 69 52.36 8.92 13.14
C GLU A 69 52.13 9.62 11.80
N LEU A 70 50.94 9.47 11.21
CA LEU A 70 50.57 10.16 9.98
C LEU A 70 50.52 11.69 10.14
N GLU A 71 49.99 12.19 11.27
CA GLU A 71 50.01 13.61 11.63
C GLU A 71 51.45 14.16 11.75
N LEU A 72 52.38 13.32 12.22
CA LEU A 72 53.81 13.65 12.28
C LEU A 72 54.52 13.52 10.93
N GLY A 73 53.81 13.15 9.86
CA GLY A 73 54.35 12.99 8.51
C GLY A 73 55.09 11.67 8.29
N ASN A 74 54.79 10.64 9.09
CA ASN A 74 55.37 9.31 8.97
C ASN A 74 54.33 8.29 8.48
N TRP A 75 54.79 7.32 7.70
CA TRP A 75 54.02 6.11 7.40
C TRP A 75 54.41 5.02 8.39
N GLN A 76 53.43 4.56 9.15
CA GLN A 76 53.49 3.38 10.01
C GLN A 76 52.15 2.65 9.90
N PHE A 77 52.17 1.33 9.75
CA PHE A 77 50.93 0.54 9.75
C PHE A 77 50.37 0.40 11.16
N ILE A 78 49.04 0.52 11.30
CA ILE A 78 48.37 0.40 12.60
C ILE A 78 48.33 -1.05 13.11
N SER A 79 48.45 -2.02 12.22
CA SER A 79 48.45 -3.46 12.54
C SER A 79 49.05 -4.30 11.42
N PHE A 80 49.43 -5.55 11.72
CA PHE A 80 49.91 -6.48 10.70
C PHE A 80 48.87 -6.74 9.59
N PRO A 81 47.57 -7.00 9.89
CA PRO A 81 46.54 -7.10 8.84
C PRO A 81 46.42 -5.86 7.95
N ALA A 82 46.57 -4.65 8.52
CA ALA A 82 46.58 -3.42 7.73
C ALA A 82 47.75 -3.39 6.73
N SER A 83 48.93 -3.87 7.12
CA SER A 83 50.06 -4.01 6.21
C SER A 83 49.81 -5.03 5.09
N LEU A 84 49.13 -6.15 5.39
CA LEU A 84 48.76 -7.15 4.38
C LEU A 84 47.80 -6.55 3.34
N GLY A 85 46.79 -5.80 3.79
CA GLY A 85 45.85 -5.10 2.91
C GLY A 85 46.55 -4.07 2.01
N ALA A 86 47.43 -3.25 2.59
CA ALA A 86 48.22 -2.26 1.86
C ALA A 86 49.12 -2.90 0.79
N ARG A 87 49.79 -4.00 1.13
CA ARG A 87 50.65 -4.76 0.21
C ARG A 87 49.84 -5.40 -0.90
N SER A 88 48.74 -6.09 -0.59
CA SER A 88 47.85 -6.67 -1.60
C SER A 88 47.35 -5.60 -2.58
N TRP A 89 47.08 -4.39 -2.09
CA TRP A 89 46.65 -3.29 -2.94
C TRP A 89 47.72 -2.80 -3.90
N LEU A 90 48.95 -2.64 -3.43
CA LEU A 90 50.05 -2.24 -4.29
C LEU A 90 50.47 -3.34 -5.25
N GLU A 91 50.45 -4.61 -4.86
CA GLU A 91 50.71 -5.74 -5.78
C GLU A 91 49.79 -5.67 -7.00
N VAL A 92 48.48 -5.53 -6.78
CA VAL A 92 47.52 -5.40 -7.90
C VAL A 92 47.78 -4.14 -8.74
N MET A 93 48.08 -2.99 -8.11
CA MET A 93 48.33 -1.74 -8.86
C MET A 93 49.67 -1.69 -9.60
N THR A 94 50.62 -2.55 -9.23
CA THR A 94 51.97 -2.59 -9.83
C THR A 94 52.12 -3.64 -10.91
N ASP A 95 51.22 -4.63 -10.93
CA ASP A 95 51.05 -5.57 -12.03
C ASP A 95 50.35 -4.90 -13.22
N LYS A 96 50.87 -5.13 -14.43
CA LYS A 96 50.30 -4.58 -15.66
C LYS A 96 48.96 -5.21 -16.01
N ASP A 97 48.78 -6.48 -15.66
CA ASP A 97 47.56 -7.25 -15.92
C ASP A 97 46.74 -7.48 -14.64
N GLY A 98 47.21 -6.91 -13.52
CA GLY A 98 46.61 -7.03 -12.20
C GLY A 98 45.23 -6.39 -12.15
N VAL A 99 44.23 -7.18 -11.80
CA VAL A 99 42.86 -6.71 -11.54
C VAL A 99 42.31 -7.37 -10.29
N TRP A 100 41.57 -6.60 -9.49
CA TRP A 100 40.84 -7.14 -8.33
C TRP A 100 39.69 -8.03 -8.76
N PHE A 101 39.01 -7.63 -9.84
CA PHE A 101 37.88 -8.33 -10.42
C PHE A 101 38.15 -8.48 -11.92
N PRO A 102 38.03 -9.69 -12.48
CA PRO A 102 38.21 -9.92 -13.90
C PRO A 102 37.30 -9.04 -14.77
N SER A 103 37.72 -8.79 -16.01
CA SER A 103 36.91 -8.05 -16.97
C SER A 103 35.52 -8.65 -17.11
N GLY A 104 34.49 -7.79 -17.07
CA GLY A 104 33.09 -8.22 -17.15
C GLY A 104 32.47 -8.72 -15.85
N TRP A 105 33.24 -8.91 -14.76
CA TRP A 105 32.70 -9.42 -13.49
C TRP A 105 31.51 -8.60 -12.99
N TRP A 106 31.66 -7.27 -12.93
CA TRP A 106 30.59 -6.34 -12.52
C TRP A 106 29.38 -6.31 -13.45
N ALA A 107 29.52 -6.76 -14.70
CA ALA A 107 28.43 -6.83 -15.68
C ALA A 107 27.74 -8.20 -15.70
N ASP A 108 28.34 -9.22 -15.07
CA ASP A 108 27.81 -10.58 -15.05
C ASP A 108 26.72 -10.73 -13.99
N LEU A 109 25.50 -11.01 -14.45
CA LEU A 109 24.33 -11.19 -13.61
C LEU A 109 24.42 -12.43 -12.71
N ALA A 110 25.28 -13.41 -13.04
CA ALA A 110 25.52 -14.56 -12.17
C ALA A 110 26.13 -14.17 -10.82
N ASN A 111 26.83 -13.02 -10.76
CA ASN A 111 27.49 -12.52 -9.55
C ASN A 111 26.62 -11.55 -8.74
N THR A 112 25.33 -11.41 -9.06
CA THR A 112 24.43 -10.38 -8.48
C THR A 112 24.42 -10.35 -6.95
N GLU A 113 24.32 -11.51 -6.29
CA GLU A 113 24.31 -11.55 -4.81
C GLU A 113 25.70 -11.26 -4.22
N THR A 114 26.78 -11.68 -4.88
CA THR A 114 28.15 -11.31 -4.46
C THR A 114 28.40 -9.81 -4.62
N HIS A 115 27.95 -9.20 -5.72
CA HIS A 115 27.98 -7.74 -5.90
C HIS A 115 27.25 -7.04 -4.76
N ARG A 116 26.05 -7.50 -4.45
CA ARG A 116 25.20 -6.94 -3.38
C ARG A 116 25.90 -7.01 -2.02
N GLU A 117 26.43 -8.16 -1.63
CA GLU A 117 27.12 -8.33 -0.34
C GLU A 117 28.35 -7.42 -0.22
N LEU A 118 29.13 -7.31 -1.29
CA LEU A 118 30.32 -6.46 -1.33
C LEU A 118 29.95 -4.98 -1.19
N LEU A 119 29.01 -4.49 -2.00
CA LEU A 119 28.56 -3.10 -1.96
C LEU A 119 27.90 -2.75 -0.62
N LEU A 120 27.09 -3.66 -0.05
CA LEU A 120 26.50 -3.50 1.28
C LEU A 120 27.59 -3.29 2.34
N LYS A 121 28.62 -4.13 2.37
CA LYS A 121 29.73 -4.01 3.35
C LYS A 121 30.48 -2.69 3.17
N LEU A 122 30.81 -2.32 1.93
CA LEU A 122 31.53 -1.08 1.63
C LEU A 122 30.75 0.15 2.10
N GLU A 123 29.46 0.21 1.79
CA GLU A 123 28.62 1.34 2.19
C GLU A 123 28.38 1.35 3.71
N GLN A 124 28.22 0.19 4.37
CA GLN A 124 28.16 0.14 5.83
C GLN A 124 29.42 0.73 6.48
N PHE A 125 30.61 0.46 5.93
CA PHE A 125 31.84 1.08 6.41
C PHE A 125 31.86 2.59 6.14
N ARG A 126 31.47 3.04 4.95
CA ARG A 126 31.40 4.46 4.61
C ARG A 126 30.47 5.23 5.53
N LEU A 127 29.28 4.70 5.81
CA LEU A 127 28.28 5.35 6.67
C LEU A 127 28.75 5.40 8.13
N LYS A 128 29.33 4.31 8.66
CA LYS A 128 29.87 4.28 10.03
C LYS A 128 31.10 5.17 10.21
N GLY A 129 31.95 5.26 9.19
CA GLY A 129 33.18 6.06 9.22
C GLY A 129 32.96 7.56 9.01
N ASN A 130 31.73 7.98 8.68
CA ASN A 130 31.47 9.38 8.40
C ASN A 130 31.39 10.21 9.70
N SER A 131 32.41 11.04 9.91
CA SER A 131 32.54 11.90 11.09
C SER A 131 31.57 13.07 11.10
N SER A 132 30.99 13.44 9.95
CA SER A 132 30.09 14.61 9.85
C SER A 132 28.68 14.36 10.40
N GLY A 133 28.33 13.11 10.73
CA GLY A 133 26.98 12.73 11.18
C GLY A 133 25.91 12.71 10.08
N ASP A 134 26.24 13.19 8.88
CA ASP A 134 25.30 13.29 7.74
C ASP A 134 25.96 12.78 6.45
N PRO A 135 25.88 11.45 6.18
CA PRO A 135 26.44 10.88 4.96
C PRO A 135 25.60 11.28 3.75
N HIS A 136 26.27 11.67 2.66
CA HIS A 136 25.59 11.96 1.41
C HIS A 136 25.22 10.66 0.68
N PRO A 137 24.01 10.56 0.11
CA PRO A 137 23.64 9.47 -0.80
C PRO A 137 24.45 9.56 -2.09
N ILE A 138 24.84 8.40 -2.62
CA ILE A 138 25.62 8.29 -3.87
C ILE A 138 24.79 7.76 -5.03
N ARG A 139 23.52 7.45 -4.77
CA ARG A 139 22.55 6.96 -5.74
C ARG A 139 21.25 7.73 -5.58
N GLN A 140 20.70 8.19 -6.69
CA GLN A 140 19.41 8.86 -6.77
C GLN A 140 18.40 7.93 -7.44
N VAL A 141 17.18 7.89 -6.92
CA VAL A 141 16.05 7.17 -7.52
C VAL A 141 14.80 8.01 -7.42
N TYR A 142 14.07 8.12 -8.53
CA TYR A 142 12.75 8.73 -8.59
C TYR A 142 11.70 7.62 -8.71
N VAL A 143 10.64 7.68 -7.90
CA VAL A 143 9.60 6.64 -7.82
C VAL A 143 8.22 7.29 -7.90
N ALA A 144 7.33 6.67 -8.68
CA ALA A 144 5.91 7.00 -8.67
C ALA A 144 5.13 5.88 -7.99
N TRP A 145 4.25 6.23 -7.05
CA TRP A 145 3.28 5.31 -6.47
C TRP A 145 1.85 5.75 -6.80
N GLY A 146 1.06 4.84 -7.34
CA GLY A 146 -0.37 5.00 -7.56
C GLY A 146 -1.16 4.69 -6.30
N LEU A 147 -2.10 5.56 -5.94
CA LEU A 147 -3.02 5.36 -4.84
C LEU A 147 -4.38 4.99 -5.41
N ILE A 148 -4.72 3.70 -5.35
CA ILE A 148 -6.03 3.18 -5.75
C ILE A 148 -6.81 2.83 -4.47
N LYS A 149 -7.73 3.70 -4.07
CA LYS A 149 -8.59 3.54 -2.89
C LYS A 149 -9.98 3.07 -3.33
N LEU A 150 -10.44 1.92 -2.86
CA LEU A 150 -11.80 1.42 -3.10
C LEU A 150 -12.42 0.92 -1.80
N ASP A 151 -13.60 1.41 -1.45
CA ASP A 151 -14.38 0.99 -0.28
C ASP A 151 -13.56 1.05 1.03
N GLU A 152 -12.85 2.16 1.26
CA GLU A 152 -11.96 2.36 2.41
C GLU A 152 -10.83 1.31 2.50
N HIS A 153 -10.38 0.81 1.35
CA HIS A 153 -9.16 0.01 1.24
C HIS A 153 -8.23 0.58 0.20
N LEU A 154 -6.94 0.37 0.39
CA LEU A 154 -5.89 0.73 -0.56
C LEU A 154 -5.36 -0.54 -1.23
N LEU A 155 -5.20 -0.51 -2.54
CA LEU A 155 -4.62 -1.61 -3.30
C LEU A 155 -3.10 -1.66 -3.09
N PHE A 156 -2.60 -2.87 -2.83
CA PHE A 156 -1.18 -3.20 -2.85
C PHE A 156 -0.92 -4.37 -3.79
N LEU A 157 0.33 -4.51 -4.25
CA LEU A 157 0.79 -5.63 -5.06
C LEU A 157 1.83 -6.46 -4.33
N GLU A 158 1.82 -7.77 -4.56
CA GLU A 158 2.87 -8.65 -4.05
C GLU A 158 4.17 -8.36 -4.76
N ARG A 159 5.23 -8.21 -3.97
CA ARG A 159 6.58 -8.07 -4.51
C ARG A 159 7.08 -9.40 -5.05
N GLU A 160 7.86 -9.34 -6.12
CA GLU A 160 8.56 -10.49 -6.70
C GLU A 160 9.53 -11.13 -5.68
N ASP A 161 10.18 -10.32 -4.85
CA ASP A 161 11.22 -10.73 -3.91
C ASP A 161 10.71 -11.03 -2.49
N ARG A 162 9.40 -11.23 -2.34
CA ARG A 162 8.71 -11.45 -1.04
C ARG A 162 9.22 -12.64 -0.22
N THR A 163 9.86 -13.63 -0.86
CA THR A 163 10.38 -14.82 -0.19
C THR A 163 11.69 -14.56 0.57
N ARG A 164 12.29 -13.37 0.40
CA ARG A 164 13.52 -12.99 1.08
C ARG A 164 13.23 -12.57 2.51
N GLU A 165 13.99 -13.12 3.45
CA GLU A 165 13.87 -12.80 4.87
C GLU A 165 14.05 -11.30 5.12
N GLY A 166 13.17 -10.71 5.92
CA GLY A 166 13.23 -9.29 6.27
C GLY A 166 12.73 -8.32 5.19
N ILE A 167 12.37 -8.78 3.99
CA ILE A 167 11.77 -7.94 2.94
C ILE A 167 10.25 -7.84 3.13
N PRO A 168 9.62 -6.66 2.94
CA PRO A 168 8.17 -6.56 2.94
C PRO A 168 7.55 -7.36 1.79
N HIS A 169 6.31 -7.78 1.97
CA HIS A 169 5.61 -8.65 1.03
C HIS A 169 4.89 -7.85 -0.06
N PHE A 170 4.48 -6.64 0.28
CA PHE A 170 3.62 -5.81 -0.55
C PHE A 170 4.23 -4.44 -0.84
N VAL A 171 3.82 -3.81 -1.93
CA VAL A 171 4.15 -2.42 -2.30
C VAL A 171 2.95 -1.77 -2.99
N LEU A 172 2.89 -0.44 -3.00
CA LEU A 172 1.90 0.26 -3.82
C LEU A 172 2.19 0.03 -5.31
N PRO A 173 1.16 -0.01 -6.18
CA PRO A 173 1.38 -0.09 -7.61
C PRO A 173 2.20 1.11 -8.10
N GLY A 174 3.10 0.87 -9.06
CA GLY A 174 4.03 1.87 -9.55
C GLY A 174 5.50 1.47 -9.36
N GLY A 175 6.39 2.33 -9.85
CA GLY A 175 7.79 1.96 -9.97
C GLY A 175 8.73 3.11 -10.25
N ARG A 176 9.94 2.74 -10.67
CA ARG A 176 11.07 3.66 -10.80
C ARG A 176 11.05 4.33 -12.17
N LEU A 177 11.38 5.61 -12.20
CA LEU A 177 11.61 6.34 -13.43
C LEU A 177 12.83 5.78 -14.18
N ASN A 178 12.66 5.49 -15.46
CA ASN A 178 13.73 5.06 -16.35
C ASN A 178 13.94 6.04 -17.52
N ILE A 179 14.91 5.75 -18.39
CA ILE A 179 15.24 6.61 -19.55
C ILE A 179 14.08 6.65 -20.55
N HIS A 180 13.34 5.55 -20.75
CA HIS A 180 12.21 5.52 -21.67
C HIS A 180 11.10 6.46 -21.21
N ASP A 181 10.78 6.44 -19.92
CA ASP A 181 9.80 7.34 -19.28
C ASP A 181 10.20 8.81 -19.42
N LEU A 182 11.49 9.12 -19.26
CA LEU A 182 12.01 10.47 -19.51
C LEU A 182 11.91 10.85 -20.99
N SER A 183 12.24 9.94 -21.90
CA SER A 183 12.27 10.22 -23.34
C SER A 183 10.88 10.43 -23.93
N SER A 184 9.85 9.81 -23.35
CA SER A 184 8.46 10.00 -23.76
C SER A 184 7.95 11.40 -23.38
N ASN A 185 8.40 11.95 -22.25
CA ASN A 185 8.04 13.28 -21.78
C ASN A 185 8.93 14.40 -22.37
N LEU A 186 10.24 14.20 -22.36
CA LEU A 186 11.26 15.18 -22.74
C LEU A 186 11.88 14.79 -24.08
N LYS A 187 11.42 15.41 -25.16
CA LYS A 187 11.92 15.12 -26.51
C LYS A 187 13.21 15.90 -26.84
N GLY A 188 14.08 15.29 -27.64
CA GLY A 188 15.23 15.95 -28.25
C GLY A 188 16.51 16.00 -27.41
N LEU A 189 16.58 15.25 -26.31
CA LEU A 189 17.79 15.08 -25.51
C LEU A 189 18.58 13.83 -25.95
N ASP A 190 19.89 13.83 -25.70
CA ASP A 190 20.73 12.64 -25.89
C ASP A 190 20.74 11.72 -24.64
N SER A 191 21.29 10.50 -24.79
CA SER A 191 21.37 9.52 -23.70
C SER A 191 22.15 10.01 -22.47
N SER A 192 23.17 10.85 -22.66
CA SER A 192 23.97 11.39 -21.56
C SER A 192 23.19 12.43 -20.77
N GLU A 193 22.39 13.26 -21.45
CA GLU A 193 21.50 14.23 -20.80
C GLU A 193 20.41 13.55 -19.97
N TYR A 194 19.79 12.48 -20.48
CA TYR A 194 18.83 11.69 -19.68
C TYR A 194 19.48 11.08 -18.43
N LEU A 195 20.69 10.52 -18.56
CA LEU A 195 21.43 9.96 -17.41
C LEU A 195 21.73 11.03 -16.36
N LYS A 196 22.14 12.24 -16.78
CA LYS A 196 22.36 13.36 -15.86
C LYS A 196 21.09 13.73 -15.10
N ILE A 197 19.93 13.72 -15.76
CA ILE A 197 18.64 13.98 -15.11
C ILE A 197 18.34 12.90 -14.06
N LEU A 198 18.45 11.62 -14.42
CA LEU A 198 18.18 10.50 -13.48
C LEU A 198 19.12 10.46 -12.28
N GLN A 199 20.35 10.90 -12.45
CA GLN A 199 21.38 10.85 -11.39
C GLN A 199 21.47 12.16 -10.59
N SER A 200 20.90 13.25 -11.09
CA SER A 200 20.87 14.54 -10.38
C SER A 200 19.94 14.47 -9.18
N VAL A 201 20.30 15.14 -8.08
CA VAL A 201 19.45 15.29 -6.89
C VAL A 201 18.34 16.31 -7.18
N SER A 202 17.11 16.00 -6.78
CA SER A 202 15.94 16.91 -6.84
C SER A 202 15.70 17.56 -8.21
N SER A 203 15.77 16.71 -9.24
CA SER A 203 15.57 17.11 -10.63
C SER A 203 14.10 17.31 -10.93
N GLN A 204 13.68 18.55 -11.11
CA GLN A 204 12.29 18.86 -11.49
C GLN A 204 11.88 18.14 -12.78
N LYS A 205 12.80 18.03 -13.75
CA LYS A 205 12.58 17.28 -15.00
C LYS A 205 12.27 15.80 -14.77
N ALA A 206 12.90 15.18 -13.76
CA ALA A 206 12.62 13.81 -13.39
C ALA A 206 11.26 13.69 -12.71
N ILE A 207 10.98 14.56 -11.73
CA ILE A 207 9.71 14.62 -11.00
C ILE A 207 8.53 14.82 -11.97
N ASP A 208 8.64 15.78 -12.90
CA ASP A 208 7.61 16.06 -13.91
C ASP A 208 7.38 14.90 -14.89
N SER A 209 8.31 13.93 -14.94
CA SER A 209 8.20 12.75 -15.81
C SER A 209 7.70 11.51 -15.07
N LEU A 210 7.54 11.56 -13.74
CA LEU A 210 7.00 10.46 -12.93
C LEU A 210 5.62 9.95 -13.37
N PRO A 211 4.70 10.78 -13.88
CA PRO A 211 3.45 10.27 -14.43
C PRO A 211 3.64 9.28 -15.59
N GLN A 212 4.73 9.37 -16.37
CA GLN A 212 5.00 8.41 -17.44
C GLN A 212 5.45 7.06 -16.89
N ALA A 213 6.30 7.07 -15.85
CA ALA A 213 6.65 5.85 -15.13
C ALA A 213 5.41 5.21 -14.54
N LEU A 214 4.54 5.99 -13.89
CA LEU A 214 3.32 5.46 -13.31
C LEU A 214 2.41 4.82 -14.36
N LYS A 215 2.24 5.44 -15.54
CA LYS A 215 1.42 4.87 -16.62
C LYS A 215 1.91 3.51 -17.08
N ARG A 216 3.23 3.42 -17.32
CA ARG A 216 3.87 2.16 -17.71
C ARG A 216 3.66 1.08 -16.65
N GLU A 217 3.87 1.40 -15.39
CA GLU A 217 3.76 0.44 -14.28
C GLU A 217 2.30 0.02 -14.05
N LEU A 218 1.32 0.92 -14.19
CA LEU A 218 -0.11 0.55 -14.13
C LEU A 218 -0.52 -0.37 -15.30
N GLU A 219 0.06 -0.19 -16.48
CA GLU A 219 -0.14 -1.10 -17.63
C GLU A 219 0.56 -2.45 -17.40
N GLU A 220 1.80 -2.47 -16.91
CA GLU A 220 2.60 -3.68 -16.69
C GLU A 220 2.08 -4.52 -15.51
N GLU A 221 1.70 -3.89 -14.40
CA GLU A 221 1.34 -4.55 -13.15
C GLU A 221 -0.16 -4.81 -12.99
N LEU A 222 -1.00 -3.96 -13.59
CA LEU A 222 -2.47 -4.00 -13.45
C LEU A 222 -3.21 -4.08 -14.79
N GLU A 223 -2.51 -4.22 -15.91
CA GLU A 223 -3.07 -4.24 -17.28
C GLU A 223 -4.08 -3.11 -17.57
N LEU A 224 -3.99 -2.00 -16.83
CA LEU A 224 -4.87 -0.84 -16.98
C LEU A 224 -4.47 -0.05 -18.23
N GLU A 225 -5.45 0.25 -19.06
CA GLU A 225 -5.24 1.07 -20.25
C GLU A 225 -5.34 2.56 -19.91
N ASN A 226 -4.58 3.41 -20.62
CA ASN A 226 -4.55 4.86 -20.35
C ASN A 226 -5.92 5.56 -20.46
N SER A 227 -6.91 4.96 -21.14
CA SER A 227 -8.29 5.48 -21.23
C SER A 227 -9.15 5.12 -20.02
N GLU A 228 -8.71 4.18 -19.19
CA GLU A 228 -9.48 3.59 -18.09
C GLU A 228 -9.30 4.34 -16.76
N TYR A 229 -8.34 5.26 -16.71
CA TYR A 229 -8.04 6.03 -15.51
C TYR A 229 -7.52 7.44 -15.82
N SER A 230 -7.56 8.29 -14.80
CA SER A 230 -6.87 9.57 -14.76
C SER A 230 -5.97 9.63 -13.53
N ILE A 231 -4.87 10.38 -13.68
CA ILE A 231 -3.88 10.61 -12.61
C ILE A 231 -4.20 11.97 -11.99
N GLY A 232 -4.44 11.98 -10.68
CA GLY A 232 -4.70 13.18 -9.89
C GLY A 232 -3.44 14.00 -9.59
N GLU A 233 -3.62 15.07 -8.83
CA GLU A 233 -2.50 15.91 -8.37
C GLU A 233 -1.56 15.12 -7.46
N SER A 234 -0.25 15.27 -7.69
CA SER A 234 0.75 14.50 -6.97
C SER A 234 1.03 15.07 -5.58
N PHE A 235 1.33 14.16 -4.65
CA PHE A 235 1.84 14.49 -3.33
C PHE A 235 3.28 13.97 -3.21
N ASN A 236 4.23 14.87 -3.06
CA ASN A 236 5.64 14.51 -2.94
C ASN A 236 5.99 14.23 -1.48
N LEU A 237 6.60 13.08 -1.21
CA LEU A 237 7.18 12.77 0.08
C LEU A 237 8.49 13.53 0.29
N ASP A 238 8.90 13.69 1.54
CA ASP A 238 10.27 14.11 1.84
C ASP A 238 11.26 13.11 1.25
N PRO A 239 12.44 13.57 0.78
CA PRO A 239 13.50 12.68 0.31
C PRO A 239 13.80 11.61 1.36
N TYR A 240 13.75 10.34 0.93
CA TYR A 240 13.91 9.19 1.81
C TYR A 240 15.27 8.54 1.58
N MET A 241 16.14 8.54 2.59
CA MET A 241 17.48 7.98 2.49
C MET A 241 17.54 6.61 3.14
N LYS A 242 18.03 5.62 2.40
CA LYS A 242 18.23 4.27 2.95
C LYS A 242 19.37 3.54 2.25
N LEU A 243 20.10 2.75 3.02
CA LEU A 243 21.03 1.75 2.49
C LEU A 243 20.20 0.58 1.95
N GLU A 244 19.84 0.66 0.67
CA GLU A 244 18.97 -0.30 0.00
C GLU A 244 19.23 -0.34 -1.50
N GLY A 245 18.76 -1.40 -2.15
CA GLY A 245 18.83 -1.59 -3.59
C GLY A 245 18.49 -3.02 -3.98
N ALA A 246 17.87 -3.17 -5.15
CA ALA A 246 17.53 -4.47 -5.72
C ALA A 246 18.72 -5.06 -6.47
N GLY A 247 18.98 -6.35 -6.27
CA GLY A 247 20.11 -7.06 -6.88
C GLY A 247 21.45 -6.37 -6.58
N ALA A 248 22.25 -6.16 -7.62
CA ALA A 248 23.59 -5.58 -7.55
C ALA A 248 23.61 -4.04 -7.36
N ASN A 249 22.48 -3.39 -7.12
CA ASN A 249 22.37 -1.92 -7.05
C ASN A 249 22.35 -1.38 -5.61
N HIS A 250 22.99 -2.07 -4.67
CA HIS A 250 22.88 -1.76 -3.24
C HIS A 250 23.80 -0.60 -2.86
N ALA A 251 23.23 0.54 -2.43
CA ALA A 251 24.00 1.70 -1.98
C ALA A 251 23.20 2.59 -1.04
N TYR A 252 23.85 3.50 -0.32
CA TYR A 252 23.11 4.57 0.36
C TYR A 252 22.45 5.47 -0.68
N THR A 253 21.13 5.33 -0.78
CA THR A 253 20.30 5.84 -1.87
C THR A 253 19.35 6.89 -1.34
N CYS A 254 19.19 7.98 -2.10
CA CYS A 254 18.09 8.93 -1.96
C CYS A 254 16.94 8.51 -2.87
N TYR A 255 15.75 8.33 -2.28
CA TYR A 255 14.50 8.08 -2.98
C TYR A 255 13.65 9.35 -2.94
N GLU A 256 13.32 9.87 -4.10
CA GLU A 256 12.30 10.92 -4.25
C GLU A 256 11.03 10.27 -4.78
N ILE A 257 9.99 10.26 -3.94
CA ILE A 257 8.77 9.50 -4.17
C ILE A 257 7.60 10.46 -4.28
N SER A 258 6.85 10.34 -5.38
CA SER A 258 5.60 11.03 -5.58
C SER A 258 4.44 10.04 -5.52
N LEU A 259 3.43 10.38 -4.74
CA LEU A 259 2.17 9.65 -4.66
C LEU A 259 1.14 10.29 -5.59
N PHE A 260 0.37 9.46 -6.28
CA PHE A 260 -0.61 9.91 -7.26
C PHE A 260 -1.96 9.25 -6.99
N PRO A 261 -2.99 10.01 -6.58
CA PRO A 261 -4.36 9.51 -6.57
C PRO A 261 -4.75 9.06 -7.97
N ILE A 262 -5.33 7.86 -8.09
CA ILE A 262 -5.85 7.34 -9.35
C ILE A 262 -7.36 7.40 -9.31
N SER A 263 -7.97 7.96 -10.35
CA SER A 263 -9.42 7.89 -10.56
C SER A 263 -9.69 6.98 -11.75
N LEU A 264 -10.56 6.00 -11.57
CA LEU A 264 -10.95 4.98 -12.52
C LEU A 264 -12.29 5.36 -13.14
N ASN A 265 -12.45 5.05 -14.43
CA ASN A 265 -13.79 4.94 -15.01
C ASN A 265 -14.36 3.54 -14.76
N LEU A 266 -15.58 3.27 -15.25
CA LEU A 266 -16.24 1.98 -15.06
C LEU A 266 -15.44 0.81 -15.67
N GLU A 267 -14.80 1.03 -16.82
CA GLU A 267 -14.00 -0.01 -17.51
C GLU A 267 -12.77 -0.38 -16.66
N GLY A 268 -12.02 0.62 -16.17
CA GLY A 268 -10.87 0.42 -15.29
C GLY A 268 -11.23 -0.22 -13.96
N PHE A 269 -12.32 0.22 -13.33
CA PHE A 269 -12.84 -0.40 -12.11
C PHE A 269 -13.17 -1.89 -12.36
N ASN A 270 -13.88 -2.21 -13.45
CA ASN A 270 -14.24 -3.58 -13.78
C ASN A 270 -13.03 -4.44 -14.11
N ARG A 271 -11.99 -3.88 -14.73
CA ARG A 271 -10.73 -4.58 -14.98
C ARG A 271 -10.04 -4.99 -13.68
N LEU A 272 -9.86 -4.06 -12.74
CA LEU A 272 -9.29 -4.39 -11.43
C LEU A 272 -10.14 -5.38 -10.65
N ALA A 273 -11.47 -5.24 -10.72
CA ALA A 273 -12.42 -6.17 -10.12
C ALA A 273 -12.25 -7.61 -10.65
N ARG A 274 -11.90 -7.78 -11.94
CA ARG A 274 -11.65 -9.09 -12.58
C ARG A 274 -10.30 -9.71 -12.20
N MET A 275 -9.30 -8.87 -11.97
CA MET A 275 -7.96 -9.32 -11.57
C MET A 275 -7.90 -9.85 -10.13
N ASN A 276 -8.93 -9.58 -9.34
CA ASN A 276 -8.94 -9.96 -7.94
C ASN A 276 -8.77 -11.48 -7.74
N GLN A 277 -7.57 -11.87 -7.31
CA GLN A 277 -7.41 -12.81 -6.21
C GLN A 277 -8.27 -12.32 -5.03
N PRO A 278 -8.81 -13.19 -4.16
CA PRO A 278 -9.83 -12.82 -3.18
C PRO A 278 -9.45 -11.52 -2.45
N ILE A 279 -10.40 -10.56 -2.36
CA ILE A 279 -10.25 -9.20 -1.78
C ILE A 279 -9.38 -9.20 -0.51
N SER A 280 -9.48 -10.27 0.28
CA SER A 280 -8.68 -10.54 1.47
C SER A 280 -7.16 -10.56 1.29
N HIS A 281 -6.59 -10.65 0.08
CA HIS A 281 -5.14 -10.79 -0.10
C HIS A 281 -4.44 -9.44 -0.27
N ASN A 282 -4.82 -8.65 -1.28
CA ASN A 282 -4.07 -7.47 -1.73
C ASN A 282 -4.67 -6.11 -1.32
N TRP A 283 -5.92 -6.08 -0.84
CA TRP A 283 -6.57 -4.84 -0.41
C TRP A 283 -6.38 -4.61 1.08
N PHE A 284 -5.68 -3.55 1.46
CA PHE A 284 -5.41 -3.22 2.86
C PHE A 284 -6.48 -2.25 3.35
N THR A 285 -7.09 -2.50 4.51
CA THR A 285 -7.88 -1.45 5.19
C THR A 285 -7.00 -0.23 5.45
N LEU A 286 -7.58 0.96 5.59
CA LEU A 286 -6.79 2.16 5.85
C LEU A 286 -5.95 2.04 7.14
N GLN A 287 -6.45 1.32 8.15
CA GLN A 287 -5.70 1.03 9.38
C GLN A 287 -4.51 0.11 9.11
N GLU A 288 -4.71 -1.00 8.39
CA GLU A 288 -3.63 -1.92 7.99
C GLU A 288 -2.56 -1.20 7.15
N ALA A 289 -2.99 -0.37 6.19
CA ALA A 289 -2.11 0.45 5.39
C ALA A 289 -1.32 1.44 6.26
N ALA A 290 -1.96 2.17 7.18
CA ALA A 290 -1.28 3.11 8.07
C ALA A 290 -0.20 2.45 8.94
N ILE A 291 -0.43 1.20 9.39
CA ILE A 291 0.56 0.45 10.16
C ILE A 291 1.52 -0.37 9.29
N ALA A 292 1.37 -0.34 7.96
CA ALA A 292 2.13 -1.11 6.98
C ALA A 292 2.08 -2.64 7.20
N GLN A 293 0.97 -3.15 7.70
CA GLN A 293 0.85 -4.56 8.10
C GLN A 293 -0.57 -5.08 7.91
N LYS A 294 -0.66 -6.29 7.36
CA LYS A 294 -1.90 -7.06 7.20
C LYS A 294 -1.65 -8.50 7.64
N GLY A 295 -2.21 -8.87 8.78
CA GLY A 295 -1.86 -10.13 9.45
C GLY A 295 -0.36 -10.20 9.77
N ASP A 296 0.30 -11.25 9.29
CA ASP A 296 1.74 -11.48 9.39
C ASP A 296 2.57 -10.84 8.26
N LYS A 297 1.91 -10.30 7.24
CA LYS A 297 2.55 -9.70 6.06
C LYS A 297 2.76 -8.20 6.24
N ARG A 298 3.83 -7.68 5.64
CA ARG A 298 4.24 -6.27 5.71
C ARG A 298 4.16 -5.59 4.35
N ALA A 299 3.84 -4.30 4.34
CA ALA A 299 3.87 -3.45 3.15
C ALA A 299 5.10 -2.52 3.17
N PHE A 300 5.70 -2.28 2.02
CA PHE A 300 6.82 -1.35 1.86
C PHE A 300 6.28 0.07 1.63
N ILE A 301 6.08 0.80 2.73
CA ILE A 301 5.72 2.22 2.74
C ILE A 301 6.55 3.01 3.76
N ASP A 302 7.75 2.52 4.07
CA ASP A 302 8.65 3.11 5.09
C ASP A 302 8.87 4.61 4.84
N ALA A 303 9.05 5.01 3.58
CA ALA A 303 9.22 6.41 3.18
C ALA A 303 8.01 7.27 3.54
N TRP A 304 6.79 6.76 3.34
CA TRP A 304 5.56 7.49 3.66
C TRP A 304 5.32 7.56 5.18
N GLN A 305 5.64 6.47 5.90
CA GLN A 305 5.63 6.51 7.36
C GLN A 305 6.65 7.53 7.90
N GLU A 306 7.87 7.56 7.34
CA GLU A 306 8.95 8.45 7.78
C GLU A 306 8.65 9.93 7.52
N HIS A 307 8.02 10.24 6.39
CA HIS A 307 7.49 11.58 6.09
C HIS A 307 6.57 12.11 7.20
N HIS A 308 5.79 11.22 7.83
CA HIS A 308 4.93 11.56 8.98
C HIS A 308 5.62 11.39 10.34
N GLY A 309 6.94 11.24 10.39
CA GLY A 309 7.69 10.95 11.62
C GLY A 309 7.30 9.62 12.26
N ARG A 310 6.87 8.65 11.44
CA ARG A 310 6.29 7.34 11.83
C ARG A 310 5.02 7.45 12.69
N ASN A 311 4.33 8.59 12.62
CA ASN A 311 3.04 8.76 13.28
C ASN A 311 1.91 8.13 12.45
N LYS A 312 1.42 6.98 12.92
CA LYS A 312 0.37 6.19 12.29
C LYS A 312 -0.97 6.92 12.20
N GLU A 313 -1.29 7.79 13.16
CA GLU A 313 -2.56 8.54 13.16
C GLU A 313 -2.57 9.62 12.08
N LYS A 314 -1.44 10.31 11.88
CA LYS A 314 -1.29 11.28 10.78
C LYS A 314 -1.46 10.62 9.41
N LEU A 315 -0.77 9.49 9.20
CA LEU A 315 -0.90 8.73 7.96
C LEU A 315 -2.34 8.21 7.77
N LEU A 316 -2.96 7.67 8.82
CA LEU A 316 -4.35 7.21 8.75
C LEU A 316 -5.32 8.34 8.39
N ASN A 317 -5.12 9.54 8.94
CA ASN A 317 -5.95 10.70 8.61
C ASN A 317 -5.77 11.11 7.14
N GLN A 318 -4.53 11.15 6.65
CA GLN A 318 -4.26 11.41 5.23
C GLN A 318 -4.91 10.35 4.33
N LEU A 319 -4.85 9.07 4.70
CA LEU A 319 -5.48 7.98 3.95
C LEU A 319 -7.01 8.10 3.92
N LYS A 320 -7.63 8.61 4.99
CA LYS A 320 -9.08 8.87 5.03
C LYS A 320 -9.47 10.03 4.12
N GLU A 321 -8.63 11.05 4.02
CA GLU A 321 -8.85 12.22 3.14
C GLU A 321 -8.67 11.89 1.65
N LEU A 322 -8.02 10.77 1.31
CA LEU A 322 -7.93 10.32 -0.08
C LEU A 322 -9.33 10.06 -0.65
N PRO A 323 -9.63 10.58 -1.84
CA PRO A 323 -10.89 10.28 -2.52
C PRO A 323 -10.94 8.80 -2.89
N GLU A 324 -12.15 8.27 -3.01
CA GLU A 324 -12.37 6.97 -3.63
C GLU A 324 -11.94 7.04 -5.10
N SER A 325 -11.24 6.00 -5.55
CA SER A 325 -10.73 5.89 -6.91
C SER A 325 -11.83 5.57 -7.91
N PHE A 326 -13.03 5.24 -7.48
CA PHE A 326 -14.17 5.05 -8.38
C PHE A 326 -15.41 5.64 -7.72
N GLU A 327 -16.10 6.52 -8.43
CA GLU A 327 -17.39 7.05 -8.02
C GLU A 327 -18.51 6.21 -8.64
N ASP A 328 -19.35 5.62 -7.80
CA ASP A 328 -20.52 4.89 -8.25
C ASP A 328 -21.55 5.87 -8.87
N SER A 329 -22.00 5.58 -10.09
CA SER A 329 -23.28 6.10 -10.59
C SER A 329 -24.43 5.17 -10.19
N PHE A 330 -25.57 5.72 -9.79
CA PHE A 330 -26.75 4.93 -9.41
C PHE A 330 -27.94 5.24 -10.29
N HIS A 331 -28.64 4.20 -10.74
CA HIS A 331 -29.88 4.34 -11.51
C HIS A 331 -31.09 4.63 -10.61
N PHE A 332 -31.02 4.27 -9.32
CA PHE A 332 -32.08 4.50 -8.36
C PHE A 332 -31.54 5.19 -7.10
N SER A 333 -32.09 6.36 -6.77
CA SER A 333 -31.57 7.22 -5.70
C SER A 333 -32.50 7.33 -4.49
N GLU A 334 -33.76 6.89 -4.57
CA GLU A 334 -34.66 6.91 -3.42
C GLU A 334 -34.28 5.82 -2.39
N MET A 335 -34.69 6.01 -1.14
CA MET A 335 -34.64 4.93 -0.15
C MET A 335 -35.55 3.78 -0.59
N VAL A 336 -35.10 2.54 -0.49
CA VAL A 336 -35.87 1.34 -0.84
C VAL A 336 -35.70 0.25 0.21
N ASP A 337 -36.83 -0.30 0.66
CA ASP A 337 -36.84 -1.52 1.46
C ASP A 337 -37.12 -2.72 0.54
N ILE A 338 -36.20 -3.68 0.48
CA ILE A 338 -36.37 -4.93 -0.26
C ILE A 338 -37.36 -5.82 0.50
N PRO A 339 -38.42 -6.34 -0.15
CA PRO A 339 -39.37 -7.24 0.47
C PRO A 339 -38.70 -8.56 0.89
N ILE A 340 -39.29 -9.26 1.86
CA ILE A 340 -38.75 -10.54 2.35
C ILE A 340 -39.67 -11.73 2.12
N GLU A 341 -40.95 -11.46 1.85
CA GLU A 341 -41.97 -12.44 1.49
C GLU A 341 -42.53 -12.15 0.09
N LEU A 342 -43.08 -13.18 -0.55
CA LEU A 342 -43.68 -13.05 -1.88
C LEU A 342 -44.98 -12.24 -1.80
N GLY A 343 -45.16 -11.32 -2.75
CA GLY A 343 -46.33 -10.44 -2.82
C GLY A 343 -46.22 -9.16 -1.99
N ASP A 344 -45.21 -9.05 -1.12
CA ASP A 344 -44.91 -7.81 -0.42
C ASP A 344 -44.45 -6.72 -1.39
N SER A 345 -44.86 -5.48 -1.11
CA SER A 345 -44.39 -4.31 -1.86
C SER A 345 -43.00 -3.87 -1.41
N PHE A 346 -42.19 -3.40 -2.36
CA PHE A 346 -41.05 -2.53 -2.07
C PHE A 346 -41.54 -1.23 -1.44
N LYS A 347 -40.87 -0.76 -0.38
CA LYS A 347 -41.19 0.54 0.24
C LYS A 347 -40.19 1.60 -0.22
N CYS A 348 -40.61 2.47 -1.11
CA CYS A 348 -39.76 3.47 -1.74
C CYS A 348 -39.97 4.86 -1.12
N GLY A 349 -38.94 5.71 -1.17
CA GLY A 349 -39.01 7.09 -0.69
C GLY A 349 -38.78 7.23 0.83
N PRO A 350 -38.76 8.48 1.34
CA PRO A 350 -38.49 8.76 2.76
C PRO A 350 -39.56 8.16 3.69
N THR A 351 -39.15 7.73 4.88
CA THR A 351 -40.10 7.18 5.87
C THR A 351 -41.21 8.18 6.22
N GLY A 352 -42.46 7.70 6.26
CA GLY A 352 -43.63 8.50 6.66
C GLY A 352 -44.59 8.68 5.49
N SER A 353 -45.15 9.88 5.33
CA SER A 353 -46.19 10.18 4.34
C SER A 353 -45.73 10.05 2.88
N ASN A 354 -44.42 10.07 2.63
CA ASN A 354 -43.83 9.98 1.30
C ASN A 354 -43.30 8.57 0.99
N GLU A 355 -43.51 7.60 1.90
CA GLU A 355 -43.17 6.20 1.67
C GLU A 355 -44.26 5.57 0.80
N ARG A 356 -43.87 5.12 -0.40
CA ARG A 356 -44.77 4.57 -1.41
C ARG A 356 -44.56 3.06 -1.57
N PRO A 357 -45.62 2.24 -1.56
CA PRO A 357 -45.52 0.84 -1.94
C PRO A 357 -45.35 0.73 -3.46
N CYS A 358 -44.44 -0.13 -3.91
CA CYS A 358 -44.29 -0.53 -5.30
C CYS A 358 -44.35 -2.05 -5.39
N PHE A 359 -45.28 -2.59 -6.18
CA PHE A 359 -45.50 -4.03 -6.30
C PHE A 359 -44.81 -4.55 -7.56
N VAL A 360 -44.04 -5.62 -7.40
CA VAL A 360 -43.37 -6.33 -8.50
C VAL A 360 -43.70 -7.82 -8.35
N ASP A 361 -44.10 -8.45 -9.44
CA ASP A 361 -44.43 -9.88 -9.47
C ASP A 361 -43.14 -10.72 -9.53
N LEU A 362 -42.55 -10.94 -8.36
CA LEU A 362 -41.35 -11.73 -8.17
C LEU A 362 -41.70 -13.19 -7.93
N ASP A 363 -40.93 -14.10 -8.52
CA ASP A 363 -40.89 -15.48 -8.06
C ASP A 363 -39.93 -15.66 -6.86
N HIS A 364 -39.92 -16.87 -6.30
CA HIS A 364 -39.10 -17.19 -5.13
C HIS A 364 -37.60 -17.05 -5.39
N ASP A 365 -37.11 -17.50 -6.55
CA ASP A 365 -35.68 -17.43 -6.87
C ASP A 365 -35.24 -15.98 -7.10
N GLU A 366 -36.10 -15.18 -7.75
CA GLU A 366 -35.89 -13.75 -7.98
C GLU A 366 -35.79 -12.96 -6.67
N LEU A 367 -36.70 -13.20 -5.72
CA LEU A 367 -36.68 -12.57 -4.41
C LEU A 367 -35.40 -12.92 -3.63
N GLU A 368 -35.04 -14.19 -3.56
CA GLU A 368 -33.84 -14.63 -2.82
C GLU A 368 -32.54 -14.11 -3.46
N ILE A 369 -32.51 -13.96 -4.78
CA ILE A 369 -31.40 -13.28 -5.48
C ILE A 369 -31.33 -11.80 -5.10
N LEU A 370 -32.46 -11.08 -5.09
CA LEU A 370 -32.47 -9.68 -4.68
C LEU A 370 -31.96 -9.48 -3.26
N LEU A 371 -32.40 -10.33 -2.33
CA LEU A 371 -31.90 -10.32 -0.95
C LEU A 371 -30.40 -10.59 -0.89
N ALA A 372 -29.89 -11.54 -1.66
CA ALA A 372 -28.47 -11.83 -1.75
C ALA A 372 -27.66 -10.67 -2.34
N MET A 373 -28.16 -10.00 -3.39
CA MET A 373 -27.53 -8.82 -3.97
C MET A 373 -27.55 -7.64 -3.01
N ALA A 374 -28.65 -7.43 -2.28
CA ALA A 374 -28.78 -6.37 -1.28
C ALA A 374 -27.81 -6.60 -0.12
N TRP A 375 -27.72 -7.84 0.34
CA TRP A 375 -26.75 -8.24 1.35
C TRP A 375 -25.31 -8.00 0.88
N HIS A 376 -24.97 -8.43 -0.34
CA HIS A 376 -23.63 -8.21 -0.89
C HIS A 376 -23.29 -6.72 -1.02
N ARG A 377 -24.23 -5.90 -1.51
CA ARG A 377 -24.05 -4.45 -1.67
C ARG A 377 -23.81 -3.74 -0.33
N LEU A 378 -24.53 -4.11 0.72
CA LEU A 378 -24.42 -3.50 2.05
C LEU A 378 -23.25 -4.06 2.87
N HIS A 379 -23.10 -5.39 2.87
CA HIS A 379 -22.32 -6.13 3.87
C HIS A 379 -21.25 -7.03 3.28
N GLY A 380 -21.17 -7.18 1.95
CA GLY A 380 -20.28 -8.13 1.27
C GLY A 380 -18.81 -8.03 1.65
N LYS A 381 -18.36 -6.84 2.09
CA LYS A 381 -17.02 -6.59 2.62
C LYS A 381 -16.75 -7.30 3.95
N ASN A 382 -17.62 -7.08 4.94
CA ASN A 382 -17.39 -7.53 6.32
C ASN A 382 -18.00 -8.92 6.57
N PHE A 383 -19.11 -9.21 5.90
CA PHE A 383 -19.92 -10.41 6.06
C PHE A 383 -20.28 -10.99 4.68
N PRO A 384 -19.27 -11.43 3.88
CA PRO A 384 -19.52 -11.96 2.54
C PRO A 384 -20.48 -13.15 2.59
N LEU A 385 -21.39 -13.21 1.62
CA LEU A 385 -22.20 -14.41 1.41
C LEU A 385 -21.30 -15.57 0.95
N LYS A 386 -21.69 -16.80 1.31
CA LYS A 386 -20.98 -17.99 0.83
C LYS A 386 -21.42 -18.26 -0.62
N SER A 387 -20.68 -17.70 -1.58
CA SER A 387 -21.06 -17.76 -3.00
C SER A 387 -20.98 -19.17 -3.58
N ARG A 388 -21.81 -19.44 -4.59
CA ARG A 388 -21.67 -20.63 -5.42
C ARG A 388 -20.43 -20.50 -6.32
N LYS A 389 -19.88 -21.62 -6.78
CA LYS A 389 -18.65 -21.64 -7.60
C LYS A 389 -18.72 -20.82 -8.89
N SER A 390 -19.92 -20.62 -9.43
CA SER A 390 -20.18 -19.86 -10.65
C SER A 390 -20.43 -18.36 -10.41
N VAL A 391 -20.35 -17.90 -9.15
CA VAL A 391 -20.61 -16.52 -8.74
C VAL A 391 -19.39 -15.95 -8.04
N TYR A 392 -18.84 -14.89 -8.61
CA TYR A 392 -17.69 -14.18 -8.07
C TYR A 392 -18.15 -12.84 -7.51
N LEU A 393 -17.84 -12.62 -6.23
CA LEU A 393 -18.19 -11.40 -5.51
C LEU A 393 -17.05 -10.40 -5.64
N SER A 394 -17.37 -9.17 -6.05
CA SER A 394 -16.42 -8.06 -6.16
C SER A 394 -16.80 -6.89 -5.26
N LEU A 395 -15.93 -5.88 -5.20
CA LEU A 395 -16.12 -4.62 -4.50
C LEU A 395 -17.32 -3.83 -5.07
N SER A 396 -17.79 -2.84 -4.31
CA SER A 396 -18.94 -2.01 -4.69
C SER A 396 -20.20 -2.82 -5.05
N GLY A 397 -20.38 -4.01 -4.47
CA GLY A 397 -21.57 -4.84 -4.68
C GLY A 397 -21.70 -5.47 -6.06
N TRP A 398 -20.65 -5.40 -6.89
CA TRP A 398 -20.64 -6.07 -8.19
C TRP A 398 -20.49 -7.58 -8.04
N ILE A 399 -21.18 -8.31 -8.91
CA ILE A 399 -21.11 -9.76 -9.04
C ILE A 399 -20.84 -10.15 -10.49
N GLU A 400 -19.95 -11.11 -10.69
CA GLU A 400 -19.80 -11.80 -11.98
C GLU A 400 -20.51 -13.15 -11.91
N VAL A 401 -21.33 -13.43 -12.92
CA VAL A 401 -22.05 -14.70 -13.04
C VAL A 401 -21.58 -15.47 -14.27
N LYS A 402 -21.15 -16.72 -14.08
CA LYS A 402 -20.76 -17.63 -15.17
C LYS A 402 -21.81 -18.71 -15.47
N ASP A 403 -22.80 -18.85 -14.60
CA ASP A 403 -23.90 -19.79 -14.78
C ASP A 403 -24.96 -19.20 -15.72
N LYS A 404 -25.33 -19.95 -16.77
CA LYS A 404 -26.25 -19.46 -17.79
C LYS A 404 -27.68 -19.32 -17.28
N GLU A 405 -28.14 -20.21 -16.43
CA GLU A 405 -29.51 -20.17 -15.89
C GLU A 405 -29.68 -18.96 -14.96
N LEU A 406 -28.72 -18.74 -14.07
CA LEU A 406 -28.70 -17.57 -13.19
C LEU A 406 -28.58 -16.26 -13.97
N LEU A 407 -27.82 -16.25 -15.07
CA LEU A 407 -27.67 -15.07 -15.91
C LEU A 407 -28.98 -14.69 -16.61
N GLU A 408 -29.73 -15.66 -17.15
CA GLU A 408 -31.07 -15.39 -17.72
C GLU A 408 -32.08 -14.98 -16.65
N LEU A 409 -31.99 -15.56 -15.46
CA LEU A 409 -32.82 -15.17 -14.32
C LEU A 409 -32.57 -13.72 -13.88
N LEU A 410 -31.30 -13.29 -13.78
CA LEU A 410 -30.94 -11.90 -13.45
C LEU A 410 -31.42 -10.90 -14.51
N LYS A 411 -31.36 -11.27 -15.79
CA LYS A 411 -31.91 -10.44 -16.87
C LYS A 411 -33.44 -10.33 -16.78
N SER A 412 -34.13 -11.45 -16.54
CA SER A 412 -35.58 -11.46 -16.32
C SER A 412 -35.97 -10.56 -15.15
N LEU A 413 -35.29 -10.73 -14.02
CA LEU A 413 -35.48 -9.93 -12.82
C LEU A 413 -35.25 -8.43 -13.07
N GLN A 414 -34.16 -8.09 -13.75
CA GLN A 414 -33.86 -6.71 -14.14
C GLN A 414 -34.98 -6.11 -15.00
N LEU A 415 -35.50 -6.86 -15.98
CA LEU A 415 -36.61 -6.41 -16.83
C LEU A 415 -37.89 -6.16 -16.00
N LYS A 416 -38.28 -7.11 -15.13
CA LYS A 416 -39.48 -6.96 -14.27
C LYS A 416 -39.40 -5.72 -13.37
N LEU A 417 -38.23 -5.48 -12.80
CA LEU A 417 -37.97 -4.33 -11.94
C LEU A 417 -38.03 -3.02 -12.73
N ASN A 418 -37.42 -2.97 -13.92
CA ASN A 418 -37.49 -1.82 -14.82
C ASN A 418 -38.92 -1.52 -15.27
N ASP A 419 -39.69 -2.54 -15.63
CA ASP A 419 -41.10 -2.42 -16.03
C ASP A 419 -41.99 -1.88 -14.90
N SER A 420 -41.52 -2.00 -13.65
CA SER A 420 -42.18 -1.48 -12.45
C SER A 420 -41.60 -0.14 -11.95
N GLU A 421 -40.83 0.56 -12.80
CA GLU A 421 -40.16 1.83 -12.46
C GLU A 421 -39.16 1.72 -11.30
N LEU A 422 -38.58 0.54 -11.10
CA LEU A 422 -37.55 0.25 -10.11
C LEU A 422 -36.27 -0.21 -10.81
N PRO A 423 -35.46 0.68 -11.43
CA PRO A 423 -34.21 0.29 -12.09
C PRO A 423 -33.10 -0.05 -11.10
N LEU A 424 -33.36 -1.02 -10.22
CA LEU A 424 -32.49 -1.42 -9.12
C LEU A 424 -31.30 -2.24 -9.59
N ILE A 425 -31.42 -2.98 -10.71
CA ILE A 425 -30.33 -3.82 -11.21
C ILE A 425 -29.65 -3.12 -12.38
N GLU A 426 -28.35 -2.96 -12.25
CA GLU A 426 -27.46 -2.54 -13.33
C GLU A 426 -26.65 -3.73 -13.83
N SER A 427 -26.40 -3.75 -15.14
CA SER A 427 -25.67 -4.82 -15.82
C SER A 427 -24.55 -4.26 -16.69
N TYR A 428 -23.39 -4.92 -16.68
CA TYR A 428 -22.24 -4.57 -17.51
C TYR A 428 -21.66 -5.83 -18.19
N ASP A 429 -21.11 -5.68 -19.40
CA ASP A 429 -20.46 -6.75 -20.18
C ASP A 429 -21.23 -8.10 -20.20
N ARG A 430 -22.58 -8.02 -20.22
CA ARG A 430 -23.55 -9.12 -20.28
C ARG A 430 -23.62 -10.06 -19.06
N ASN A 431 -22.58 -10.16 -18.23
CA ASN A 431 -22.52 -11.12 -17.13
C ASN A 431 -22.13 -10.52 -15.77
N TRP A 432 -21.91 -9.21 -15.72
CA TRP A 432 -21.72 -8.46 -14.47
C TRP A 432 -23.01 -7.77 -14.06
N PHE A 433 -23.35 -7.84 -12.79
CA PHE A 433 -24.56 -7.23 -12.23
C PHE A 433 -24.26 -6.56 -10.89
N ARG A 434 -25.06 -5.57 -10.52
CA ARG A 434 -25.11 -5.03 -9.15
C ARG A 434 -26.48 -4.45 -8.84
N LEU A 435 -26.76 -4.22 -7.56
CA LEU A 435 -27.81 -3.28 -7.18
C LEU A 435 -27.29 -1.85 -7.30
N SER A 436 -27.92 -1.09 -8.20
CA SER A 436 -27.62 0.31 -8.53
C SER A 436 -28.36 1.26 -7.59
N VAL A 437 -28.12 1.07 -6.29
CA VAL A 437 -28.68 1.86 -5.19
C VAL A 437 -27.55 2.30 -4.25
N PRO A 438 -27.54 3.58 -3.79
CA PRO A 438 -26.65 4.01 -2.72
C PRO A 438 -26.82 3.15 -1.47
N ARG A 439 -25.72 2.81 -0.77
CA ARG A 439 -25.78 1.91 0.41
C ARG A 439 -26.65 2.51 1.52
N GLU A 440 -26.57 3.82 1.70
CA GLU A 440 -27.33 4.60 2.67
C GLU A 440 -28.85 4.64 2.38
N ASN A 441 -29.26 4.22 1.18
CA ASN A 441 -30.65 4.20 0.73
C ASN A 441 -31.19 2.78 0.53
N LEU A 442 -30.38 1.75 0.75
CA LEU A 442 -30.77 0.36 0.58
C LEU A 442 -31.05 -0.29 1.94
N PHE A 443 -32.25 -0.82 2.12
CA PHE A 443 -32.69 -1.44 3.37
C PHE A 443 -33.42 -2.75 3.10
N PHE A 444 -33.56 -3.56 4.14
CA PHE A 444 -34.47 -4.70 4.17
C PHE A 444 -35.75 -4.32 4.94
N ASN A 445 -36.85 -5.00 4.61
CA ASN A 445 -38.05 -4.92 5.45
C ASN A 445 -37.75 -5.39 6.90
N GLY A 446 -38.48 -4.88 7.88
CA GLY A 446 -38.18 -5.07 9.32
C GLY A 446 -38.11 -6.53 9.75
N GLU A 447 -38.93 -7.37 9.15
CA GLU A 447 -39.04 -8.81 9.38
C GLU A 447 -37.81 -9.60 8.89
N PHE A 448 -36.91 -8.97 8.12
CA PHE A 448 -35.60 -9.57 7.81
C PHE A 448 -34.75 -9.78 9.07
N PHE A 449 -35.02 -9.00 10.12
CA PHE A 449 -34.29 -9.02 11.37
C PHE A 449 -35.17 -9.51 12.51
N THR A 450 -34.59 -10.30 13.41
CA THR A 450 -35.07 -10.41 14.79
C THR A 450 -34.19 -9.56 15.71
N TYR A 451 -34.68 -9.21 16.91
CA TYR A 451 -33.93 -8.33 17.81
C TYR A 451 -33.89 -8.82 19.25
N ASN A 452 -32.87 -8.37 19.99
CA ASN A 452 -32.83 -8.42 21.45
C ASN A 452 -32.34 -7.09 22.02
N LEU A 453 -32.91 -6.70 23.16
CA LEU A 453 -32.40 -5.62 24.01
C LEU A 453 -31.72 -6.26 25.22
N ILE A 454 -30.42 -6.02 25.39
CA ILE A 454 -29.62 -6.64 26.45
C ILE A 454 -28.87 -5.61 27.30
N LYS A 455 -28.61 -5.96 28.56
CA LYS A 455 -27.73 -5.22 29.48
C LYS A 455 -26.49 -6.07 29.79
N PRO A 456 -25.48 -6.12 28.90
CA PRO A 456 -24.33 -7.03 29.06
C PRO A 456 -23.46 -6.70 30.28
N ARG A 457 -23.48 -5.44 30.75
CA ARG A 457 -22.75 -4.95 31.93
C ARG A 457 -23.57 -3.87 32.64
N PRO A 458 -23.27 -3.52 33.92
CA PRO A 458 -24.04 -2.54 34.68
C PRO A 458 -24.25 -1.19 33.98
N ASP A 459 -23.23 -0.71 33.26
CA ASP A 459 -23.23 0.63 32.61
C ASP A 459 -23.27 0.54 31.07
N ARG A 460 -23.76 -0.59 30.52
CA ARG A 460 -23.83 -0.79 29.08
C ARG A 460 -25.12 -1.51 28.70
N TRP A 461 -25.81 -0.94 27.71
CA TRP A 461 -27.03 -1.48 27.13
C TRP A 461 -26.83 -1.59 25.63
N ASP A 462 -27.18 -2.72 25.05
CA ASP A 462 -26.98 -2.98 23.62
C ASP A 462 -28.30 -3.40 22.96
N LEU A 463 -28.48 -2.95 21.71
CA LEU A 463 -29.41 -3.53 20.74
C LEU A 463 -28.67 -4.58 19.93
N GLN A 464 -29.23 -5.78 19.85
CA GLN A 464 -28.78 -6.82 18.94
C GLN A 464 -29.81 -7.02 17.82
N LEU A 465 -29.36 -7.01 16.57
CA LEU A 465 -30.14 -7.39 15.40
C LEU A 465 -29.56 -8.68 14.82
N PHE A 466 -30.42 -9.67 14.60
CA PHE A 466 -30.04 -10.98 14.10
C PHE A 466 -30.61 -11.16 12.71
N THR A 467 -29.80 -11.75 11.83
CA THR A 467 -30.26 -12.21 10.52
C THR A 467 -30.37 -13.73 10.51
N GLU A 468 -31.27 -14.25 9.69
CA GLU A 468 -31.35 -15.68 9.45
C GLU A 468 -30.55 -16.12 8.24
N VAL A 469 -30.23 -17.41 8.21
CA VAL A 469 -29.58 -18.04 7.08
C VAL A 469 -30.61 -18.18 5.95
N ARG A 470 -30.34 -17.55 4.80
CA ARG A 470 -31.13 -17.72 3.58
C ARG A 470 -30.28 -18.32 2.45
N ASP A 471 -30.87 -19.22 1.67
CA ASP A 471 -30.20 -19.83 0.52
C ASP A 471 -30.74 -19.22 -0.77
N SER A 472 -29.85 -18.94 -1.71
CA SER A 472 -30.18 -18.37 -3.02
C SER A 472 -29.38 -19.08 -4.11
N LYS A 473 -29.79 -18.87 -5.37
CA LYS A 473 -28.99 -19.32 -6.51
C LYS A 473 -27.62 -18.64 -6.60
N MET A 474 -27.41 -17.49 -5.93
CA MET A 474 -26.10 -16.83 -5.84
C MET A 474 -25.20 -17.43 -4.75
N GLY A 475 -25.80 -17.94 -3.68
CA GLY A 475 -25.09 -18.42 -2.50
C GLY A 475 -25.92 -18.28 -1.24
N LYS A 476 -25.27 -18.50 -0.10
CA LYS A 476 -25.94 -18.56 1.19
C LYS A 476 -25.61 -17.34 2.04
N LEU A 477 -26.65 -16.61 2.45
CA LEU A 477 -26.52 -15.48 3.37
C LEU A 477 -26.11 -15.98 4.75
N PRO A 478 -25.14 -15.33 5.41
CA PRO A 478 -24.68 -15.73 6.72
C PRO A 478 -25.66 -15.31 7.82
N LYS A 479 -25.72 -16.10 8.90
CA LYS A 479 -26.31 -15.68 10.17
C LYS A 479 -25.35 -14.70 10.84
N ILE A 480 -25.77 -13.47 11.04
CA ILE A 480 -24.97 -12.40 11.65
C ILE A 480 -25.72 -11.81 12.85
N VAL A 481 -24.96 -11.33 13.82
CA VAL A 481 -25.46 -10.55 14.95
C VAL A 481 -24.80 -9.18 14.90
N PHE A 482 -25.58 -8.16 14.58
CA PHE A 482 -25.16 -6.78 14.72
C PHE A 482 -25.40 -6.34 16.16
N THR A 483 -24.37 -5.86 16.85
CA THR A 483 -24.49 -5.39 18.24
C THR A 483 -24.14 -3.92 18.31
N TYR A 484 -25.10 -3.11 18.74
CA TYR A 484 -24.97 -1.66 18.80
C TYR A 484 -25.15 -1.17 20.24
N PRO A 485 -24.19 -0.42 20.80
CA PRO A 485 -24.36 0.20 22.11
C PRO A 485 -25.43 1.30 22.03
N LEU A 486 -26.39 1.25 22.94
CA LEU A 486 -27.39 2.28 23.13
C LEU A 486 -26.79 3.47 23.88
N HIS A 487 -27.28 4.67 23.56
CA HIS A 487 -26.69 5.92 24.07
C HIS A 487 -26.87 6.11 25.58
N ALA A 488 -27.97 5.61 26.16
CA ALA A 488 -28.31 5.82 27.56
C ALA A 488 -29.22 4.73 28.12
N GLU A 489 -29.28 4.60 29.45
CA GLU A 489 -30.21 3.68 30.14
C GLU A 489 -31.66 3.97 29.81
N ASN A 490 -32.07 5.24 29.81
CA ASN A 490 -33.45 5.64 29.53
C ASN A 490 -33.88 5.20 28.12
N MET A 491 -32.96 5.18 27.16
CA MET A 491 -33.25 4.68 25.81
C MET A 491 -33.56 3.18 25.83
N TYR A 492 -32.78 2.40 26.58
CA TYR A 492 -33.03 0.97 26.78
C TYR A 492 -34.36 0.71 27.49
N LEU A 493 -34.63 1.41 28.59
CA LEU A 493 -35.87 1.26 29.36
C LEU A 493 -37.10 1.65 28.53
N TYR A 494 -36.99 2.70 27.73
CA TYR A 494 -38.06 3.12 26.83
C TYR A 494 -38.33 2.07 25.75
N LEU A 495 -37.30 1.52 25.11
CA LEU A 495 -37.49 0.44 24.13
C LEU A 495 -38.10 -0.82 24.76
N LYS A 496 -37.81 -1.10 26.04
CA LYS A 496 -38.46 -2.17 26.79
C LYS A 496 -39.94 -1.88 27.10
N SER A 497 -40.33 -0.65 27.38
CA SER A 497 -41.75 -0.32 27.55
C SER A 497 -42.53 -0.43 26.23
N VAL A 498 -41.89 -0.09 25.10
CA VAL A 498 -42.45 -0.34 23.75
C VAL A 498 -42.56 -1.84 23.45
N GLU A 499 -41.53 -2.64 23.78
CA GLU A 499 -41.56 -4.12 23.65
C GLU A 499 -42.72 -4.75 24.43
N ASN A 500 -43.08 -4.18 25.58
CA ASN A 500 -44.20 -4.63 26.42
C ASN A 500 -45.57 -4.08 25.99
N GLY A 501 -45.63 -3.20 24.98
CA GLY A 501 -46.87 -2.55 24.52
C GLY A 501 -47.42 -1.48 25.47
N GLU A 502 -46.60 -0.96 26.40
CA GLU A 502 -47.01 0.04 27.39
C GLU A 502 -46.73 1.48 26.92
N GLU A 503 -45.67 1.69 26.13
CA GLU A 503 -45.18 3.01 25.67
C GLU A 503 -45.16 4.08 26.78
N ASP A 504 -44.26 3.92 27.76
CA ASP A 504 -44.11 4.88 28.86
C ASP A 504 -43.33 6.14 28.42
N GLU A 505 -44.07 7.21 28.13
CA GLU A 505 -43.54 8.51 27.70
C GLU A 505 -42.74 9.24 28.80
N GLU A 506 -42.89 8.88 30.08
CA GLU A 506 -42.16 9.54 31.18
C GLU A 506 -40.68 9.13 31.24
N ILE A 507 -40.34 7.97 30.67
CA ILE A 507 -38.96 7.43 30.66
C ILE A 507 -38.02 8.34 29.86
N TYR A 508 -38.51 8.95 28.78
CA TYR A 508 -37.70 9.73 27.85
C TYR A 508 -38.46 10.95 27.32
N SER A 509 -37.94 12.14 27.59
CA SER A 509 -38.64 13.41 27.37
C SER A 509 -38.88 13.80 25.90
N ASP A 510 -38.03 13.34 24.98
CA ASP A 510 -38.21 13.54 23.53
C ASP A 510 -37.84 12.26 22.77
N GLN A 511 -38.81 11.36 22.65
CA GLN A 511 -38.57 10.04 22.05
C GLN A 511 -38.35 10.14 20.54
N ASN A 512 -38.99 11.10 19.87
CA ASN A 512 -38.81 11.32 18.44
C ASN A 512 -37.39 11.76 18.11
N ASN A 513 -36.83 12.68 18.89
CA ASN A 513 -35.45 13.11 18.74
C ASN A 513 -34.46 12.00 19.08
N MET A 514 -34.74 11.23 20.13
CA MET A 514 -33.95 10.06 20.51
C MET A 514 -33.89 9.02 19.38
N MET A 515 -35.04 8.65 18.81
CA MET A 515 -35.09 7.68 17.72
C MET A 515 -34.30 8.17 16.51
N ARG A 516 -34.55 9.40 16.06
CA ARG A 516 -33.93 9.96 14.84
C ARG A 516 -32.41 10.15 14.95
N ASN A 517 -31.91 10.59 16.10
CA ASN A 517 -30.50 10.97 16.26
C ASN A 517 -29.64 9.88 16.91
N HIS A 518 -30.24 8.92 17.61
CA HIS A 518 -29.50 7.89 18.34
C HIS A 518 -29.86 6.46 17.92
N LEU A 519 -31.14 6.11 17.70
CA LEU A 519 -31.54 4.74 17.34
C LEU A 519 -31.44 4.45 15.84
N ASP A 520 -32.07 5.28 15.01
CA ASP A 520 -32.15 5.09 13.57
C ASP A 520 -30.75 5.03 12.93
N PRO A 521 -29.76 5.86 13.31
CA PRO A 521 -28.40 5.74 12.78
C PRO A 521 -27.72 4.41 13.10
N LEU A 522 -28.07 3.74 14.20
CA LEU A 522 -27.56 2.41 14.53
C LEU A 522 -28.24 1.34 13.67
N CYS A 523 -29.57 1.39 13.55
CA CYS A 523 -30.33 0.42 12.76
C CYS A 523 -29.95 0.48 11.27
N LYS A 524 -29.75 1.69 10.74
CA LYS A 524 -29.38 1.91 9.34
C LYS A 524 -28.04 1.26 8.98
N GLN A 525 -27.11 1.11 9.93
CA GLN A 525 -25.85 0.39 9.70
C GLN A 525 -26.07 -1.10 9.40
N ALA A 526 -27.15 -1.71 9.88
CA ALA A 526 -27.50 -3.10 9.56
C ALA A 526 -28.27 -3.23 8.24
N GLY A 527 -28.73 -2.11 7.65
CA GLY A 527 -29.71 -2.12 6.57
C GLY A 527 -31.17 -2.15 7.06
N LEU A 528 -31.44 -1.76 8.31
CA LEU A 528 -32.78 -1.57 8.84
C LEU A 528 -33.12 -0.09 8.93
N ARG A 529 -34.18 0.36 8.24
CA ARG A 529 -34.51 1.80 8.20
C ARG A 529 -34.88 2.38 9.57
N LYS A 530 -35.72 1.66 10.33
CA LYS A 530 -36.18 1.99 11.69
C LYS A 530 -36.50 0.71 12.45
N LEU A 531 -36.17 0.66 13.74
CA LEU A 531 -36.61 -0.42 14.63
C LEU A 531 -38.06 -0.21 15.11
N VAL A 532 -38.42 1.04 15.38
CA VAL A 532 -39.74 1.43 15.91
C VAL A 532 -40.50 2.22 14.85
N ARG A 533 -41.76 1.87 14.59
CA ARG A 533 -42.66 2.62 13.72
C ARG A 533 -43.96 2.94 14.46
N THR A 534 -44.62 4.02 14.04
CA THR A 534 -45.95 4.38 14.55
C THR A 534 -47.01 3.77 13.64
N SER A 535 -47.84 2.89 14.17
CA SER A 535 -48.97 2.26 13.48
C SER A 535 -50.24 2.51 14.30
N GLY A 536 -51.29 3.04 13.66
CA GLY A 536 -52.56 3.30 14.36
C GLY A 536 -52.48 4.30 15.54
N GLY A 537 -51.40 5.09 15.64
CA GLY A 537 -51.16 6.02 16.74
C GLY A 537 -50.32 5.46 17.90
N LEU A 538 -49.96 4.17 17.87
CA LEU A 538 -49.09 3.52 18.84
C LEU A 538 -47.71 3.24 18.24
N ARG A 539 -46.66 3.30 19.06
CA ARG A 539 -45.32 2.88 18.63
C ARG A 539 -45.15 1.37 18.83
N GLU A 540 -44.61 0.71 17.80
CA GLU A 540 -44.38 -0.73 17.78
C GLU A 540 -42.99 -1.04 17.25
N ILE A 541 -42.34 -2.06 17.81
CA ILE A 541 -41.09 -2.60 17.26
C ILE A 541 -41.43 -3.52 16.09
N ILE A 542 -40.89 -3.22 14.91
CA ILE A 542 -41.25 -3.91 13.66
C ILE A 542 -40.48 -5.22 13.44
N CYS A 543 -39.44 -5.46 14.22
CA CYS A 543 -38.69 -6.70 14.22
C CYS A 543 -39.31 -7.65 15.25
N LEU A 544 -39.31 -8.95 14.97
CA LEU A 544 -39.75 -9.93 15.97
C LEU A 544 -38.70 -10.10 17.08
N PRO A 545 -39.10 -10.32 18.35
CA PRO A 545 -38.16 -10.69 19.40
C PRO A 545 -37.42 -11.96 19.02
N ASN A 546 -36.10 -11.99 19.24
CA ASN A 546 -35.30 -13.17 18.97
C ASN A 546 -35.54 -14.20 20.09
N ASN A 547 -36.47 -15.12 19.85
CA ASN A 547 -36.74 -16.24 20.76
C ASN A 547 -35.56 -17.24 20.69
N PRO A 548 -34.86 -17.49 21.81
CA PRO A 548 -33.71 -18.40 21.85
C PRO A 548 -34.07 -19.87 21.60
#